data_AF-A0A2V7H9X6-F1
#
_entry.id   AF-A0A2V7H9X6-F1
#
_cell.length_a   1.000
_cell.length_b   1.000
_cell.length_c   1.000
_cell.angle_alpha   90.00
_cell.angle_beta   90.00
_cell.angle_gamma   90.00
#
_symmetry.space_group_name_H-M   'P 1'
#
loop_
_entity.id
_entity.type
_entity.pdbx_description
1 polymer ?
#
loop_
_entity_poly.entity_id
_entity_poly.type
_entity_poly.pdbx_seq_one_letter_code
_entity_poly.pdbx_strand_id
1 'polypeptide(L)' 'AVMTPEYRARRMKELPVRHLGSLDDVAYCALFLAAEAGGYLTGQVLQPNGGWVMP' A
#
# COMPACT_ATOMS: atom_id res chain seq x y z
N ALA A 1 -14.83 11.32 2.10
CA ALA A 1 -14.14 12.39 2.86
C ALA A 1 -13.42 13.30 1.87
N VAL A 2 -13.48 14.62 2.06
CA VAL A 2 -12.75 15.57 1.21
C VAL A 2 -11.26 15.47 1.52
N MET A 3 -10.43 15.29 0.50
CA MET A 3 -8.96 15.19 0.62
C MET A 3 -8.36 16.60 0.75
N THR A 4 -8.48 17.22 1.93
CA THR A 4 -7.88 18.55 2.15
C THR A 4 -6.35 18.44 2.23
N PRO A 5 -5.61 19.52 1.93
CA PRO A 5 -4.15 19.55 2.09
C PRO A 5 -3.69 19.19 3.51
N GLU A 6 -4.40 19.65 4.54
CA GLU A 6 -4.10 19.39 5.95
C GLU A 6 -4.32 17.91 6.30
N TYR A 7 -5.41 17.33 5.79
CA TYR A 7 -5.65 15.90 5.90
C TYR A 7 -4.50 15.13 5.26
N ARG A 8 -4.10 15.49 4.03
CA ARG A 8 -3.01 14.86 3.29
C ARG A 8 -1.69 14.91 4.08
N ALA A 9 -1.34 16.07 4.61
CA ALA A 9 -0.12 16.29 5.39
C ALA A 9 -0.12 15.49 6.70
N ARG A 10 -1.26 15.43 7.40
CA ARG A 10 -1.40 14.62 8.62
C ARG A 10 -1.22 13.13 8.32
N ARG A 11 -1.91 12.61 7.28
CA ARG A 11 -1.81 11.20 6.89
C ARG A 11 -0.38 10.79 6.54
N MET A 12 0.35 11.62 5.80
CA MET A 12 1.77 11.37 5.49
C MET A 12 2.66 11.31 6.74
N LYS A 13 2.30 12.00 7.83
CA LYS A 13 3.04 11.91 9.10
C LYS A 13 2.71 10.64 9.91
N GLU A 14 1.58 9.99 9.67
CA GLU A 14 1.18 8.78 10.38
C GLU A 14 1.65 7.51 9.65
N LEU A 15 1.73 7.56 8.32
CA LEU A 15 2.25 6.47 7.50
C LEU A 15 3.74 6.23 7.74
N PRO A 16 4.16 4.99 8.01
CA PRO A 16 5.58 4.61 8.06
C PRO A 16 6.38 5.03 6.83
N VAL A 17 5.81 4.88 5.62
CA VAL A 17 6.47 5.21 4.36
C VAL A 17 6.47 6.71 4.01
N ARG A 18 5.80 7.55 4.83
CA ARG A 18 5.78 9.03 4.70
C ARG A 18 5.22 9.61 3.40
N HIS A 19 4.56 8.81 2.57
CA HIS A 19 3.82 9.28 1.40
C HIS A 19 2.48 8.58 1.27
N LEU A 20 1.53 9.21 0.56
CA LEU A 20 0.31 8.54 0.17
C LEU A 20 0.58 7.55 -0.96
N GLY A 21 -0.12 6.43 -0.93
CA GLY A 21 -0.09 5.46 -2.02
C GLY A 21 -0.62 6.04 -3.33
N SER A 22 -0.18 5.42 -4.40
CA SER A 22 -0.54 5.64 -5.78
C SER A 22 -1.23 4.40 -6.35
N LEU A 23 -1.75 4.49 -7.57
CA LEU A 23 -2.30 3.33 -8.28
C LEU A 23 -1.22 2.27 -8.53
N ASP A 24 0.02 2.71 -8.74
CA ASP A 24 1.15 1.84 -9.04
C ASP A 24 1.50 0.93 -7.85
N ASP A 25 1.35 1.39 -6.61
CA ASP A 25 1.63 0.58 -5.41
C ASP A 25 0.75 -0.67 -5.35
N VAL A 26 -0.51 -0.55 -5.77
CA VAL A 26 -1.44 -1.70 -5.86
C VAL A 26 -1.11 -2.56 -7.08
N ALA A 27 -0.85 -1.93 -8.23
CA ALA A 27 -0.54 -2.62 -9.47
C ALA A 27 0.73 -3.49 -9.36
N TYR A 28 1.79 -2.96 -8.76
CA TYR A 28 3.03 -3.71 -8.55
C TYR A 28 2.88 -4.84 -7.52
N CYS A 29 2.06 -4.66 -6.47
CA CYS A 29 1.73 -5.75 -5.55
C CYS A 29 1.01 -6.90 -6.27
N ALA A 30 0.05 -6.58 -7.14
CA ALA A 30 -0.64 -7.58 -7.95
C ALA A 30 0.31 -8.25 -8.96
N LEU A 31 1.18 -7.46 -9.61
CA LEU A 31 2.19 -7.98 -10.54
C LEU A 31 3.15 -8.96 -9.83
N PHE A 32 3.63 -8.62 -8.63
CA PHE A 32 4.48 -9.51 -7.85
C PHE A 32 3.80 -10.85 -7.54
N LEU A 33 2.54 -10.82 -7.11
CA LEU A 33 1.76 -12.04 -6.83
C LEU A 33 1.51 -12.88 -8.09
N ALA A 34 1.36 -12.24 -9.26
CA ALA A 34 1.16 -12.92 -10.53
C ALA A 34 2.47 -13.40 -11.20
N ALA A 35 3.62 -12.87 -10.78
CA ALA A 35 4.92 -13.23 -11.34
C ALA A 35 5.32 -14.65 -10.93
N GLU A 36 6.17 -15.28 -11.75
CA GLU A 36 6.71 -16.62 -11.47
C GLU A 36 7.41 -16.69 -10.09
N ALA A 37 8.11 -15.62 -9.70
CA ALA A 37 8.75 -15.51 -8.40
C ALA A 37 7.77 -15.55 -7.21
N GLY A 38 6.49 -15.20 -7.43
CA GLY A 38 5.43 -15.26 -6.44
C GLY A 38 4.80 -16.64 -6.29
N GLY A 39 5.18 -17.64 -7.10
CA GLY A 39 4.47 -18.91 -7.22
C GLY A 39 4.37 -19.78 -5.95
N TYR A 40 5.15 -19.48 -4.91
CA TYR A 40 5.07 -20.17 -3.62
C TYR A 40 4.14 -19.47 -2.60
N LEU A 41 3.66 -18.26 -2.90
CA LEU A 41 2.80 -17.47 -2.03
C LEU A 41 1.32 -17.74 -2.36
N THR A 42 0.73 -18.70 -1.68
CA THR A 42 -0.71 -19.02 -1.78
C THR A 42 -1.43 -18.78 -0.46
N GLY A 43 -2.67 -18.31 -0.52
CA GLY A 43 -3.50 -17.99 0.65
C GLY A 43 -3.03 -16.79 1.48
N GLN A 44 -2.08 -16.00 0.98
CA GLN A 44 -1.54 -14.84 1.69
C GLN A 44 -2.32 -13.56 1.37
N VAL A 45 -2.43 -12.67 2.35
CA VAL A 45 -2.97 -11.32 2.15
C VAL A 45 -1.83 -10.31 2.25
N LEU A 46 -1.46 -9.72 1.12
CA LEU A 46 -0.49 -8.61 1.08
C LEU A 46 -1.25 -7.28 1.09
N GLN A 47 -0.80 -6.35 1.94
CA GLN A 47 -1.43 -5.04 2.11
C GLN A 47 -0.51 -3.92 1.57
N PRO A 48 -0.71 -3.43 0.34
CA PRO A 48 0.03 -2.30 -0.21
C PRO A 48 -0.52 -0.96 0.35
N ASN A 49 -0.51 -0.81 1.69
CA ASN A 49 -1.16 0.30 2.40
C ASN A 49 -0.18 1.29 3.04
N GLY A 50 1.12 1.18 2.73
CA GLY A 50 2.17 2.04 3.30
C GLY A 50 2.36 1.90 4.81
N GLY A 51 1.83 0.84 5.43
CA GLY A 51 1.83 0.61 6.87
C GLY A 51 0.68 1.31 7.62
N TRP A 52 -0.42 1.64 6.94
CA TRP A 52 -1.58 2.35 7.53
C TRP A 52 -2.32 1.50 8.57
N VAL A 53 -2.62 0.25 8.24
CA VAL A 53 -3.18 -0.74 9.15
C VAL A 53 -2.20 -1.88 9.20
N MET A 54 -1.77 -2.27 10.40
CA MET A 54 -1.01 -3.48 10.61
C MET A 54 -1.76 -4.32 11.66
N PRO A 55 -1.92 -5.64 11.45
CA PRO A 55 -2.39 -6.54 12.50
C PRO A 55 -1.39 -6.66 13.66
#